data_AF-A0A2R7M3X5-F1
#
_entry.id   AF-A0A2R7M3X5-F1
#
_cell.length_a   1.000
_cell.length_b   1.000
_cell.length_c   1.000
_cell.angle_alpha   90.00
_cell.angle_beta   90.00
_cell.angle_gamma   90.00
#
_symmetry.space_group_name_H-M   'P 1'
#
loop_
_entity.id
_entity.type
_entity.pdbx_description
1 polymer ?
#
loop_
_entity_poly.entity_id
_entity_poly.type
_entity_poly.pdbx_seq_one_letter_code
_entity_poly.pdbx_strand_id
1 'polypeptide(L)'
;MTANDDNLRRRASLELLRAEASDELAVLIHERLRGGEDPWDFMEDLPSVDELVVLTLRAENIAENGGVRPNRSRNYRVLRQIALQYPPLTRAVWRILGEEEPHRRWDASVRLDAS
;
A
#
# COMPACT_ATOMS: atom_id res chain seq x y z
N MET A 1 4.24 20.96 25.65
CA MET A 1 3.64 20.51 24.38
C MET A 1 3.99 19.05 24.22
N THR A 2 3.03 18.19 24.54
CA THR A 2 3.19 16.78 24.91
C THR A 2 3.28 15.88 23.69
N ALA A 3 4.20 14.91 23.71
CA ALA A 3 4.44 13.88 22.68
C ALA A 3 3.21 13.01 22.30
N ASN A 4 2.05 13.25 22.91
CA ASN A 4 0.76 12.63 22.58
C ASN A 4 -0.01 13.36 21.46
N ASP A 5 0.32 14.62 21.13
CA ASP A 5 -0.39 15.37 20.08
C ASP A 5 -0.11 14.84 18.67
N ASP A 6 1.08 14.28 18.42
CA ASP A 6 1.42 13.67 17.11
C ASP A 6 0.67 12.35 16.85
N ASN A 7 0.23 11.65 17.91
CA ASN A 7 -0.51 10.39 17.79
C ASN A 7 -2.00 10.58 17.46
N LEU A 8 -2.49 11.83 17.54
CA LEU A 8 -3.86 12.24 17.24
C LEU A 8 -4.04 12.80 15.82
N ARG A 9 -3.00 12.75 14.96
CA ARG A 9 -3.18 12.94 13.50
C ARG A 9 -4.07 11.81 12.96
N ARG A 10 -5.38 12.03 13.09
CA ARG A 10 -6.54 11.31 12.57
C ARG A 10 -6.22 9.88 12.10
N ARG A 11 -6.05 8.95 13.05
CA ARG A 11 -6.03 7.51 12.73
C ARG A 11 -7.40 7.16 12.14
N ALA A 12 -7.49 7.09 10.82
CA ALA A 12 -8.65 6.51 10.17
C ALA A 12 -8.87 5.11 10.76
N SER A 13 -10.13 4.73 10.98
CA SER A 13 -10.44 3.38 11.44
C SER A 13 -9.94 2.38 10.39
N LEU A 14 -9.45 1.23 10.85
CA LEU A 14 -8.98 0.20 9.91
C LEU A 14 -10.10 -0.24 8.95
N GLU A 15 -11.34 -0.26 9.41
CA GLU A 15 -12.51 -0.55 8.58
C GLU A 15 -12.72 0.48 7.48
N LEU A 16 -12.51 1.77 7.76
CA LEU A 16 -12.57 2.82 6.74
C LEU A 16 -11.45 2.63 5.71
N LEU A 17 -10.22 2.43 6.17
CA LEU A 17 -9.06 2.20 5.29
C LEU A 17 -9.28 0.98 4.38
N ARG A 18 -9.88 -0.10 4.90
CA ARG A 18 -10.22 -1.29 4.12
C ARG A 18 -11.33 -1.04 3.11
N ALA A 19 -12.34 -0.24 3.47
CA ALA A 19 -13.39 0.14 2.53
C ALA A 19 -12.80 0.94 1.36
N GLU A 20 -12.01 1.97 1.67
CA GLU A 20 -11.32 2.78 0.66
C GLU A 20 -10.41 1.92 -0.23
N ALA A 21 -9.57 1.06 0.36
CA ALA A 21 -8.71 0.17 -0.42
C ALA A 21 -9.51 -0.85 -1.27
N SER A 22 -10.67 -1.30 -0.81
CA SER A 22 -11.53 -2.20 -1.60
C SER A 22 -12.10 -1.48 -2.82
N ASP A 23 -12.52 -0.23 -2.66
CA ASP A 23 -13.02 0.61 -3.75
C ASP A 23 -11.92 0.90 -4.77
N GLU A 24 -10.72 1.28 -4.30
CA GLU A 24 -9.56 1.51 -5.17
C GLU A 24 -9.16 0.23 -5.94
N LEU A 25 -9.16 -0.93 -5.28
CA LEU A 25 -8.87 -2.19 -5.95
C LEU A 25 -9.90 -2.52 -7.03
N ALA A 26 -11.18 -2.23 -6.79
CA ALA A 26 -12.23 -2.42 -7.79
C ALA A 26 -12.03 -1.49 -9.00
N VAL A 27 -11.63 -0.23 -8.78
CA VAL A 27 -11.29 0.71 -9.86
C VAL A 27 -10.16 0.15 -10.73
N LEU A 28 -9.07 -0.32 -10.11
CA LEU A 28 -7.94 -0.91 -10.84
C LEU A 28 -8.34 -2.12 -11.69
N ILE A 29 -9.18 -3.00 -11.14
CA ILE A 29 -9.71 -4.15 -11.88
C ILE A 29 -10.54 -3.66 -13.08
N HIS A 30 -11.44 -2.70 -12.87
CA HIS A 30 -12.28 -2.16 -13.95
C HIS A 30 -11.49 -1.48 -15.05
N GLU A 31 -10.42 -0.76 -14.71
CA GLU A 31 -9.53 -0.14 -15.69
C GLU A 31 -8.83 -1.18 -16.56
N ARG A 32 -8.27 -2.23 -15.95
CA ARG A 32 -7.62 -3.34 -16.68
C ARG A 32 -8.57 -4.09 -17.60
N LEU A 33 -9.77 -4.39 -17.12
CA LEU A 33 -10.82 -5.02 -17.94
C LEU A 33 -11.20 -4.14 -19.14
N ARG A 34 -11.30 -2.82 -18.93
CA ARG A 34 -11.57 -1.87 -20.02
C ARG A 34 -10.40 -1.76 -21.00
N GLY A 35 -9.17 -1.95 -20.52
CA GLY A 35 -7.96 -2.04 -21.33
C GLY A 35 -7.83 -3.34 -22.15
N GLY A 36 -8.70 -4.32 -21.91
CA GLY A 36 -8.71 -5.61 -22.61
C GLY A 36 -7.68 -6.62 -22.08
N GLU A 37 -7.15 -6.41 -20.87
CA GLU A 37 -6.30 -7.40 -20.20
C GLU A 37 -7.13 -8.65 -19.81
N ASP A 38 -6.53 -9.84 -19.90
CA ASP A 38 -7.17 -11.08 -19.44
C ASP A 38 -7.23 -11.09 -17.90
N PRO A 39 -8.42 -11.18 -17.28
CA PRO A 39 -8.56 -11.31 -15.83
C PRO A 39 -7.71 -12.43 -15.25
N TRP A 40 -7.60 -13.58 -15.92
CA TRP A 40 -6.83 -14.70 -15.39
C TRP A 40 -5.34 -14.37 -15.26
N ASP A 41 -4.81 -13.52 -16.14
CA ASP A 41 -3.41 -13.12 -16.15
C ASP A 41 -3.09 -12.10 -15.05
N PHE A 42 -3.92 -11.07 -14.86
CA PHE A 42 -3.58 -9.97 -13.93
C PHE A 42 -4.12 -10.13 -12.51
N MET A 43 -5.13 -10.97 -12.29
CA MET A 43 -5.73 -11.13 -10.95
C MET A 43 -4.74 -11.71 -9.93
N GLU A 44 -3.78 -12.53 -10.36
CA GLU A 44 -2.72 -13.08 -9.50
C GLU A 44 -1.69 -12.03 -9.06
N ASP A 45 -1.54 -10.95 -9.84
CA ASP A 45 -0.60 -9.86 -9.56
C ASP A 45 -1.17 -8.81 -8.58
N LEU A 46 -2.49 -8.85 -8.31
CA LEU A 46 -3.16 -7.84 -7.48
C LEU A 46 -2.78 -7.97 -5.99
N PRO A 47 -2.68 -6.83 -5.28
CA PRO A 47 -2.50 -6.86 -3.84
C PRO A 47 -3.80 -7.28 -3.17
N SER A 48 -3.70 -7.92 -2.00
CA SER A 48 -4.85 -8.03 -1.12
C SER A 48 -5.25 -6.65 -0.57
N VAL A 49 -6.49 -6.51 -0.09
CA VAL A 49 -6.97 -5.25 0.52
C VAL A 49 -6.04 -4.77 1.64
N ASP A 50 -5.63 -5.67 2.54
CA ASP A 50 -4.72 -5.32 3.64
C ASP A 50 -3.32 -4.90 3.14
N GLU A 51 -2.82 -5.47 2.04
CA GLU A 51 -1.58 -5.02 1.40
C GLU A 51 -1.75 -3.64 0.77
N LEU A 52 -2.86 -3.40 0.08
CA LEU A 52 -3.14 -2.11 -0.53
C LEU A 52 -3.24 -1.00 0.54
N VAL A 53 -3.89 -1.28 1.68
CA VAL A 53 -3.88 -0.36 2.83
C VAL A 53 -2.46 -0.04 3.28
N VAL A 54 -1.59 -1.05 3.43
CA VAL A 54 -0.18 -0.83 3.83
C VAL A 54 0.58 0.00 2.79
N LEU A 55 0.36 -0.27 1.50
CA LEU A 55 0.99 0.46 0.39
C LEU A 55 0.55 1.92 0.36
N THR A 56 -0.75 2.19 0.56
CA THR A 56 -1.31 3.56 0.65
C THR A 56 -0.74 4.32 1.84
N LEU A 57 -0.79 3.75 3.05
CA LEU A 57 -0.21 4.37 4.26
C LEU A 57 1.30 4.66 4.10
N ARG A 58 2.02 3.74 3.44
CA ARG A 58 3.44 3.94 3.11
C ARG A 58 3.63 5.09 2.11
N ALA A 59 2.82 5.16 1.07
CA ALA A 59 2.89 6.23 0.06
C ALA A 59 2.60 7.60 0.68
N GLU A 60 1.57 7.71 1.54
CA GLU A 60 1.28 8.91 2.31
C GLU A 60 2.48 9.34 3.16
N ASN A 61 3.10 8.41 3.88
CA ASN A 61 4.30 8.72 4.66
C ASN A 61 5.46 9.22 3.78
N ILE A 62 5.63 8.68 2.56
CA ILE A 62 6.64 9.17 1.63
C ILE A 62 6.30 10.59 1.16
N ALA A 63 5.04 10.85 0.81
CA ALA A 63 4.55 12.15 0.35
C ALA A 63 4.73 13.23 1.44
N GLU A 64 4.38 12.95 2.69
CA GLU A 64 4.58 13.85 3.84
C GLU A 64 6.04 14.22 4.08
N ASN A 65 6.97 13.38 3.63
CA ASN A 65 8.42 13.57 3.77
C ASN A 65 9.06 14.07 2.46
N GLY A 66 8.30 14.82 1.65
CA GLY A 66 8.80 15.48 0.44
C GLY A 66 8.94 14.57 -0.78
N GLY A 67 8.28 13.39 -0.78
CA GLY A 67 8.23 12.50 -1.94
C GLY A 67 9.55 11.77 -2.28
N VAL A 68 10.61 11.98 -1.48
CA VAL A 68 11.91 11.35 -1.74
C VAL A 68 11.83 9.86 -1.45
N ARG A 69 12.25 9.06 -2.45
CA ARG A 69 12.30 7.59 -2.34
C ARG A 69 13.08 7.18 -1.08
N PRO A 70 12.45 6.43 -0.15
CA PRO A 70 13.09 6.07 1.10
C PRO A 70 14.20 5.04 0.86
N ASN A 71 15.32 5.18 1.57
CA ASN A 71 16.30 4.09 1.67
C ASN A 71 15.71 2.88 2.42
N ARG A 72 16.37 1.71 2.32
CA ARG A 72 15.89 0.45 2.92
C ARG A 72 15.61 0.58 4.43
N SER A 73 16.48 1.23 5.18
CA SER A 73 16.31 1.41 6.63
C SER A 73 15.11 2.27 6.98
N ARG A 74 14.86 3.34 6.21
CA ARG A 74 13.68 4.21 6.39
C ARG A 74 12.40 3.46 6.01
N ASN A 75 12.41 2.73 4.90
CA ASN A 75 11.29 1.90 4.47
C ASN A 75 10.89 0.88 5.55
N TYR A 76 11.88 0.18 6.11
CA TYR A 76 11.66 -0.77 7.20
C TYR A 76 11.02 -0.12 8.43
N ARG A 77 11.48 1.09 8.82
CA ARG A 77 10.91 1.82 9.97
C ARG A 77 9.44 2.18 9.75
N VAL A 78 9.09 2.65 8.55
CA VAL A 78 7.71 3.00 8.20
C VAL A 78 6.80 1.77 8.26
N LEU A 79 7.19 0.68 7.61
CA LEU A 79 6.43 -0.58 7.61
C LEU A 79 6.26 -1.14 9.03
N ARG A 80 7.32 -1.10 9.85
CA ARG A 80 7.25 -1.50 11.25
C ARG A 80 6.28 -0.61 12.05
N GLN A 81 6.27 0.70 11.80
CA GLN A 81 5.35 1.62 12.46
C GLN A 81 3.89 1.31 12.10
N ILE A 82 3.60 1.02 10.82
CA ILE A 82 2.26 0.62 10.37
C ILE A 82 1.80 -0.64 11.10
N ALA A 83 2.63 -1.68 11.20
CA ALA A 83 2.28 -2.91 11.91
C ALA A 83 1.99 -2.68 13.41
N LEU A 84 2.69 -1.74 14.06
CA LEU A 84 2.44 -1.39 15.46
C LEU A 84 1.15 -0.58 15.63
N GLN A 85 0.81 0.27 14.67
CA GLN A 85 -0.39 1.10 14.70
C GLN A 85 -1.65 0.32 14.33
N TYR A 86 -1.53 -0.64 13.41
CA TYR A 86 -2.61 -1.48 12.91
C TYR A 86 -2.21 -2.97 13.03
N PRO A 87 -2.29 -3.57 14.23
CA PRO A 87 -1.87 -4.96 14.44
C PRO A 87 -2.46 -5.98 13.45
N PRO A 88 -3.73 -5.89 13.00
CA PRO A 88 -4.26 -6.79 12.00
C PRO A 88 -3.52 -6.78 10.65
N LEU A 89 -2.85 -5.67 10.28
CA LEU A 89 -2.07 -5.54 9.04
C LEU A 89 -0.68 -6.19 9.11
N THR A 90 -0.28 -6.72 10.28
CA THR A 90 1.07 -7.27 10.49
C THR A 90 1.44 -8.30 9.41
N ARG A 91 0.52 -9.21 9.05
CA ARG A 91 0.78 -10.23 8.02
C ARG A 91 1.05 -9.62 6.64
N ALA A 92 0.28 -8.59 6.26
CA ALA A 92 0.48 -7.87 5.00
C ALA A 92 1.83 -7.15 4.98
N VAL A 93 2.21 -6.51 6.10
CA VAL A 93 3.53 -5.88 6.26
C VAL A 93 4.66 -6.90 6.08
N TRP A 94 4.57 -8.08 6.69
CA TRP A 94 5.59 -9.12 6.53
C TRP A 94 5.72 -9.62 5.10
N ARG A 95 4.59 -9.76 4.39
CA ARG A 95 4.59 -10.14 2.97
C ARG A 95 5.33 -9.09 2.13
N ILE A 96 4.99 -7.81 2.31
CA ILE A 96 5.65 -6.69 1.61
C ILE A 96 7.16 -6.58 1.96
N LEU A 97 7.57 -6.98 3.17
CA LEU A 97 8.98 -7.02 3.56
C LEU A 97 9.75 -8.22 2.98
N GLY A 98 9.06 -9.36 2.82
CA GLY A 98 9.65 -10.64 2.43
C GLY A 98 9.71 -10.87 0.92
N GLU A 99 8.85 -10.21 0.16
CA GLU A 99 8.86 -10.31 -1.28
C GLU A 99 9.77 -9.23 -1.90
N GLU A 100 10.62 -9.61 -2.87
CA GLU A 100 11.36 -8.66 -3.72
C GLU A 100 10.38 -7.98 -4.71
N GLU A 101 9.42 -7.23 -4.17
CA GLU A 101 8.37 -6.43 -4.85
C GLU A 101 7.59 -7.05 -6.04
N PRO A 102 6.84 -8.15 -5.85
CA PRO A 102 5.85 -8.67 -6.81
C PRO A 102 4.68 -7.72 -7.02
N HIS A 103 4.22 -7.06 -5.94
CA HIS A 103 3.16 -6.05 -6.00
C HIS A 103 3.51 -4.83 -6.87
N ARG A 104 4.75 -4.67 -7.31
CA ARG A 104 5.06 -3.61 -8.26
C ARG A 104 4.45 -3.85 -9.64
N ARG A 105 4.01 -5.08 -9.94
CA ARG A 105 3.44 -5.43 -11.24
C ARG A 105 2.00 -4.96 -11.42
N TRP A 106 1.21 -4.82 -10.35
CA TRP A 106 -0.13 -4.24 -10.46
C TRP A 106 -0.11 -2.73 -10.65
N ASP A 107 0.94 -2.05 -10.16
CA ASP A 107 1.10 -0.60 -10.27
C ASP A 107 1.36 -0.20 -11.73
N ALA A 108 0.40 0.51 -12.32
CA ALA A 108 0.47 0.95 -13.71
C ALA A 108 1.69 1.84 -13.99
N SER A 109 2.16 2.60 -13.01
CA SER A 109 3.33 3.48 -13.17
C SER A 109 4.62 2.67 -13.41
N VAL A 110 4.69 1.47 -12.86
CA VAL A 110 5.88 0.60 -12.95
C VAL A 110 5.88 -0.24 -14.23
N ARG A 111 4.70 -0.54 -14.79
CA ARG A 111 4.58 -1.21 -16.10
C ARG A 111 5.00 -0.29 -17.26
N LEU A 112 4.74 1.02 -17.16
CA LEU A 112 5.13 1.99 -18.18
C LEU A 112 6.66 2.16 -18.30
N ASP A 113 7.40 2.02 -17.20
CA ASP A 113 8.87 2.07 -17.18
C ASP A 113 9.53 0.81 -17.79
N ALA A 114 8.76 -0.25 -18.03
CA ALA A 114 9.26 -1.53 -18.54
C ALA A 114 9.04 -1.74 -20.06
N SER A 115 8.43 -0.77 -20.75
CA SER A 115 8.11 -0.82 -22.20
C SER A 115 9.03 0.04 -23.05
#